data_AF-A0A956KSS8-F1
#
_entry.id   AF-A0A956KSS8-F1
#
_cell.length_a   1.000
_cell.length_b   1.000
_cell.length_c   1.000
_cell.angle_alpha   90.00
_cell.angle_beta   90.00
_cell.angle_gamma   90.00
#
_symmetry.space_group_name_H-M   'P 1'
#
loop_
_entity.id
_entity.type
_entity.pdbx_description
1 polymer ?
#
loop_
_entity_poly.entity_id
_entity_poly.type
_entity_poly.pdbx_seq_one_letter_code
_entity_poly.pdbx_strand_id
1 'polypeptide(L)'
;GTGYTTILKLMQIMAGKGLLERDESSRSHVYAPTVAREAVQGSMLGDLIDRVFRGSTSALVMRALASRRASPDELAQIRELLADIDGQGEGEP
;
A
#
# COMPACT_ATOMS: atom_id res chain seq x y z
N GLY A 1 -3.68 23.32 20.79
CA GLY A 1 -3.15 22.28 21.71
C GLY A 1 -3.65 20.86 21.44
N THR A 2 -4.48 20.60 20.43
CA THR A 2 -5.14 19.28 20.20
C THR A 2 -4.37 18.29 19.33
N GLY A 3 -3.29 18.71 18.66
CA GLY A 3 -2.54 17.86 17.73
C GLY A 3 -1.58 16.87 18.40
N TYR A 4 -0.92 17.27 19.50
CA TYR A 4 0.17 16.49 20.11
C TYR A 4 -0.33 15.17 20.73
N THR A 5 -1.46 15.23 21.44
CA THR A 5 -2.07 14.03 22.05
C THR A 5 -2.76 13.14 21.02
N THR A 6 -3.28 13.71 19.93
CA THR A 6 -3.91 12.93 18.84
C THR A 6 -2.87 12.07 18.13
N ILE A 7 -1.72 12.64 17.76
CA ILE A 7 -0.62 11.88 17.15
C ILE A 7 -0.13 10.79 18.11
N LEU A 8 0.11 11.13 19.38
CA LEU A 8 0.53 10.14 20.37
C LEU A 8 -0.50 9.01 20.53
N LYS A 9 -1.80 9.33 20.57
CA LYS A 9 -2.86 8.34 20.69
C LYS A 9 -2.90 7.40 19.48
N LEU A 10 -2.70 7.94 18.27
CA LEU A 10 -2.58 7.12 17.06
C LEU A 10 -1.37 6.19 17.13
N MET A 11 -0.20 6.68 17.56
CA MET A 11 1.00 5.85 17.74
C MET A 11 0.79 4.73 18.76
N GLN A 12 0.13 5.03 19.88
CA GLN A 12 -0.24 4.02 20.89
C GLN A 12 -1.23 2.98 20.36
N ILE A 13 -2.23 3.39 19.57
CA ILE A 13 -3.18 2.47 18.94
C ILE A 13 -2.45 1.55 17.95
N MET A 14 -1.56 2.10 17.13
CA MET A 14 -0.78 1.31 16.17
C MET A 14 0.17 0.33 16.86
N ALA A 15 0.83 0.74 17.94
CA ALA A 15 1.63 -0.17 18.76
C ALA A 15 0.78 -1.26 19.41
N GLY A 16 -0.39 -0.91 19.97
CA GLY A 16 -1.34 -1.88 20.53
C GLY A 16 -1.91 -2.86 19.49
N LYS A 17 -1.91 -2.49 18.20
CA LYS A 17 -2.27 -3.36 17.07
C LYS A 17 -1.07 -4.13 16.50
N GLY A 18 0.12 -3.97 17.06
CA GLY A 18 1.34 -4.62 16.59
C GLY A 18 1.85 -4.09 15.25
N LEU A 19 1.45 -2.90 14.82
CA LEU A 19 1.93 -2.22 13.61
C LEU A 19 3.22 -1.42 13.85
N LEU A 20 3.49 -1.12 15.12
CA LEU A 20 4.69 -0.44 15.58
C LEU A 20 5.24 -1.15 16.81
N GLU A 21 6.56 -1.22 16.90
CA GLU A 21 7.27 -1.49 18.14
C GLU A 21 7.57 -0.16 18.83
N ARG A 22 7.58 -0.19 20.17
CA ARG A 22 7.88 0.98 21.01
C ARG A 22 9.10 0.66 21.85
N ASP A 23 10.17 1.42 21.66
CA ASP A 23 11.34 1.42 22.54
C ASP A 23 11.10 2.38 23.71
N GLU A 24 11.17 1.85 24.92
CA GLU A 24 10.97 2.55 26.20
C GLU A 24 12.25 2.72 27.00
N SER A 25 13.41 2.35 26.42
CA SER A 25 14.71 2.45 27.08
C SER A 25 15.12 3.89 27.42
N SER A 26 14.48 4.88 26.80
CA SER A 26 14.75 6.29 27.02
C SER A 26 13.47 7.08 27.31
N ARG A 27 13.64 8.27 27.90
CA ARG A 27 12.55 9.22 28.18
C ARG A 27 11.78 9.65 26.92
N SER A 28 12.40 9.52 25.74
CA SER A 28 11.76 9.68 24.44
C SER A 28 11.39 8.30 23.88
N HIS A 29 10.11 8.06 23.67
CA HIS A 29 9.66 6.82 23.05
C HIS A 29 9.99 6.84 21.54
N VAL A 30 10.74 5.85 21.07
CA VAL A 30 11.03 5.65 19.65
C VAL A 30 10.09 4.57 19.10
N TYR A 31 9.46 4.84 17.95
CA TYR A 31 8.58 3.88 17.30
C TYR A 31 9.20 3.39 16.00
N ALA A 32 9.16 2.08 15.77
CA ALA A 32 9.64 1.44 14.55
C ALA A 32 8.52 0.59 13.91
N PRO A 33 8.41 0.56 12.57
CA PRO A 33 7.43 -0.29 11.88
C PRO A 33 7.78 -1.77 12.04
N THR A 34 6.77 -2.58 12.30
CA THR A 34 6.87 -4.06 12.38
C THR A 34 6.42 -4.75 11.09
N VAL A 35 5.78 -4.00 10.19
CA VAL A 35 5.22 -4.48 8.93
C VAL A 35 5.91 -3.83 7.74
N ALA A 36 6.18 -4.63 6.71
CA ALA A 36 6.73 -4.12 5.46
C ALA A 36 5.72 -3.21 4.75
N ARG A 37 6.22 -2.14 4.12
CA ARG A 37 5.40 -1.17 3.40
C ARG A 37 4.61 -1.83 2.27
N GLU A 38 5.27 -2.73 1.55
CA GLU A 38 4.74 -3.43 0.38
C GLU A 38 3.57 -4.33 0.76
N ALA A 39 3.66 -5.01 1.92
CA ALA A 39 2.59 -5.84 2.45
C ALA A 39 1.35 -5.00 2.79
N VAL A 40 1.55 -3.83 3.43
CA VAL A 40 0.46 -2.90 3.75
C VAL A 40 -0.18 -2.35 2.48
N GLN A 41 0.62 -1.96 1.49
CA GLN A 41 0.13 -1.46 0.20
C GLN A 41 -0.69 -2.52 -0.54
N GLY A 42 -0.23 -3.77 -0.56
CA GLY A 42 -0.96 -4.89 -1.17
C GLY A 42 -2.30 -5.14 -0.48
N SER A 43 -2.33 -5.18 0.85
CA SER A 43 -3.57 -5.34 1.61
C SER A 43 -4.57 -4.21 1.36
N MET A 44 -4.11 -2.96 1.35
CA MET A 44 -4.96 -1.81 1.06
C MET A 44 -5.51 -1.84 -0.37
N LEU A 45 -4.70 -2.27 -1.34
CA LEU A 45 -5.13 -2.41 -2.72
C LEU A 45 -6.20 -3.50 -2.87
N GLY A 46 -6.00 -4.65 -2.22
CA GLY A 46 -7.00 -5.72 -2.17
C GLY A 46 -8.33 -5.25 -1.59
N ASP A 47 -8.29 -4.59 -0.42
CA ASP A 47 -9.49 -4.01 0.21
C ASP A 47 -10.20 -3.01 -0.70
N LEU A 48 -9.45 -2.21 -1.46
CA LEU A 48 -10.00 -1.25 -2.41
C LEU A 48 -10.68 -1.95 -3.58
N ILE A 49 -10.05 -2.98 -4.15
CA ILE A 49 -10.61 -3.80 -5.22
C ILE A 49 -11.94 -4.41 -4.78
N ASP A 50 -11.98 -5.02 -3.60
CA ASP A 50 -13.17 -5.71 -3.11
C ASP A 50 -14.30 -4.75 -2.75
N ARG A 51 -13.99 -3.68 -1.99
CA ARG A 51 -15.03 -2.80 -1.43
C ARG A 51 -15.55 -1.75 -2.41
N VAL A 52 -14.68 -1.20 -3.26
CA VAL A 52 -15.04 -0.09 -4.16
C VAL A 52 -15.28 -0.58 -5.58
N PHE A 53 -14.46 -1.52 -6.06
CA PHE A 53 -14.54 -2.04 -7.42
C PHE A 53 -15.21 -3.41 -7.52
N ARG A 54 -15.82 -3.90 -6.42
CA ARG A 54 -16.57 -5.16 -6.36
C ARG A 54 -15.77 -6.36 -6.89
N GLY A 55 -14.49 -6.42 -6.56
CA GLY A 55 -13.59 -7.49 -6.99
C GLY A 55 -12.98 -7.29 -8.38
N SER A 56 -13.28 -6.20 -9.08
CA SER A 56 -12.78 -5.99 -10.45
C SER A 56 -11.46 -5.21 -10.49
N THR A 57 -10.36 -5.94 -10.60
CA THR A 57 -9.02 -5.35 -10.84
C THR A 57 -8.97 -4.57 -12.15
N SER A 58 -9.61 -5.07 -13.21
CA SER A 58 -9.65 -4.38 -14.50
C SER A 58 -10.38 -3.03 -14.41
N ALA A 59 -11.48 -2.94 -13.67
CA ALA A 59 -12.17 -1.67 -13.45
C ALA A 59 -11.31 -0.67 -12.69
N LEU A 60 -10.53 -1.12 -11.70
CA LEU A 60 -9.58 -0.28 -10.98
C LEU A 60 -8.52 0.29 -11.92
N VAL A 61 -7.85 -0.56 -12.71
CA VAL A 61 -6.78 -0.13 -13.64
C VAL A 61 -7.32 0.85 -14.68
N MET A 62 -8.45 0.51 -15.30
CA MET A 62 -9.12 1.39 -16.28
C MET A 62 -9.46 2.75 -15.67
N ARG A 63 -9.99 2.76 -14.44
CA ARG A 63 -10.32 4.01 -13.74
C ARG A 63 -9.07 4.81 -13.40
N ALA A 64 -8.00 4.16 -12.94
CA ALA A 64 -6.74 4.82 -12.61
C ALA A 64 -6.17 5.54 -13.84
N LEU A 65 -6.06 4.84 -14.96
CA LEU A 65 -5.55 5.38 -16.23
C LEU A 65 -6.45 6.45 -16.85
N ALA A 66 -7.77 6.35 -16.68
CA ALA A 66 -8.71 7.36 -17.17
C ALA A 66 -8.75 8.62 -16.30
N SER A 67 -8.56 8.47 -14.98
CA SER A 67 -8.70 9.57 -14.00
C SER A 67 -7.46 10.46 -13.90
N ARG A 68 -6.27 9.89 -14.12
CA ARG A 68 -5.01 10.61 -14.15
C ARG A 68 -4.34 10.30 -15.48
N ARG A 69 -4.09 11.32 -16.31
CA ARG A 69 -3.30 11.14 -17.52
C ARG A 69 -1.91 10.66 -17.11
N ALA A 70 -1.63 9.39 -17.34
CA ALA A 70 -0.30 8.83 -17.21
C ALA A 70 0.63 9.52 -18.21
N SER A 71 1.85 9.82 -17.78
CA SER A 71 2.89 10.30 -18.69
C SER A 71 3.27 9.22 -19.70
N PRO A 72 3.90 9.58 -20.83
CA PRO A 72 4.44 8.59 -21.76
C PRO A 72 5.38 7.58 -21.07
N ASP A 73 6.19 8.05 -20.12
CA ASP A 73 7.13 7.20 -19.37
C ASP A 73 6.40 6.24 -18.43
N GLU A 74 5.37 6.70 -17.72
CA GLU A 74 4.53 5.86 -16.86
C GLU A 74 3.80 4.78 -17.70
N LEU A 75 3.30 5.15 -18.88
CA LEU A 75 2.67 4.20 -19.81
C LEU A 75 3.68 3.17 -20.35
N ALA A 76 4.93 3.58 -20.59
CA ALA A 76 5.98 2.65 -21.02
C ALA A 76 6.30 1.63 -19.92
N GLN A 77 6.47 2.08 -18.68
CA GLN A 77 6.69 1.20 -17.52
C GLN A 77 5.53 0.22 -17.30
N ILE A 78 4.29 0.68 -17.47
CA ILE A 78 3.12 -0.19 -17.37
C ILE A 78 3.11 -1.25 -18.47
N ARG A 79 3.49 -0.90 -19.71
CA ARG A 79 3.58 -1.86 -20.81
C ARG A 79 4.67 -2.90 -20.58
N GLU A 80 5.82 -2.49 -20.06
CA GLU A 80 6.91 -3.40 -19.68
C GLU A 80 6.47 -4.37 -18.59
N LEU A 81 5.83 -3.85 -17.54
CA LEU A 81 5.26 -4.69 -16.47
C LEU A 81 4.26 -5.72 -17.00
N LEU A 82 3.39 -5.32 -17.93
CA LEU A 82 2.43 -6.25 -18.55
C LEU A 82 3.13 -7.33 -19.37
N ALA A 83 4.16 -6.97 -20.15
CA ALA A 83 4.93 -7.92 -20.93
C ALA A 83 5.68 -8.93 -20.04
N ASP A 84 6.21 -8.48 -18.89
CA ASP A 84 6.85 -9.36 -17.91
C ASP A 84 5.86 -10.37 -17.31
N ILE A 85 4.64 -9.95 -17.02
CA ILE A 85 3.57 -10.82 -16.49
C ILE A 85 3.16 -11.86 -17.54
N ASP A 86 2.95 -11.43 -18.79
CA ASP A 86 2.56 -12.32 -19.89
C ASP A 86 3.68 -13.35 -20.19
N GLY A 87 4.94 -12.90 -20.20
CA GLY A 87 6.11 -13.77 -20.42
C GLY A 87 6.37 -14.78 -19.29
N GLN A 88 5.91 -14.49 -18.07
CA GLN A 88 5.94 -15.45 -16.96
C GLN A 88 4.82 -16.50 -17.02
N GLY A 89 3.78 -16.26 -17.84
CA GLY A 89 2.68 -17.20 -18.09
C GLY A 89 2.96 -18.24 -19.17
N GLU A 90 4.00 -18.08 -19.99
CA GLU A 90 4.35 -18.99 -21.10
C GLU A 90 5.30 -20.15 -20.68
N GLY A 91 5.50 -20.34 -19.37
CA GLY A 91 6.42 -21.32 -18.78
C GLY A 91 5.79 -22.56 -18.14
N GLU A 92 4.60 -22.98 -18.55
CA GLU A 92 3.96 -24.23 -18.05
C GLU A 92 3.69 -25.21 -19.22
N PRO A 93 4.39 -26.36 -19.30
CA PRO A 93 4.05 -27.45 -20.21
C PRO A 93 2.85 -28.29 -19.72
#